data_AF-A0A833XPC7-F1
#
_entry.id   AF-A0A833XPC7-F1
#
_cell.length_a   1.000
_cell.length_b   1.000
_cell.length_c   1.000
_cell.angle_alpha   90.00
_cell.angle_beta   90.00
_cell.angle_gamma   90.00
#
_symmetry.space_group_name_H-M   'P 1'
#
loop_
_entity.id
_entity.type
_entity.pdbx_description
1 polymer ?
#
loop_
_entity_poly.entity_id
_entity_poly.type
_entity_poly.pdbx_seq_one_letter_code
_entity_poly.pdbx_strand_id
1 'polypeptide(L)'
;SRACILLIRDWKTHGGGHCGLHFLVVSCPCALGLATPTAILVGTSLGARQGLLIRGGDVLQRLASIDYVALDKTGTLTEGKPAVSAVASFLYEENEILQIAAAVEKTASHPIAKAIIRKAEALNLDIPVTRGQLAEPGFGTLAEVDGRLVAVGALEWVHERFQKRADPSDLRNLEHAVMQHSVEGISLSNYSKTVVYVGREGEGIIGVIAISDSLRHDAKSTVTRLQQKGIKAVLLSGDREEAVATIAKTVGIGSDCINASLSPQQKSGVISTLKSAGHHVAMVGDGINDAPSLALADVGIALQIEAQENAASDAASIVLLGNKLSQVVDALELAQSTMAKVYQNLSWAIAYNVVAIPIAAGALLPQYDFAMTPSLSGMQIYTSL
;
A
#
# COMPACT_ATOMS: atom_id res chain seq x y z
N SER A 1 -12.96 -52.75 -18.06
CA SER A 1 -14.42 -52.96 -18.11
C SER A 1 -14.93 -54.34 -17.67
N ARG A 2 -14.10 -55.36 -17.36
CA ARG A 2 -14.57 -56.64 -16.76
C ARG A 2 -14.45 -56.71 -15.23
N ALA A 3 -13.51 -55.97 -14.62
CA ALA A 3 -13.35 -55.90 -13.16
C ALA A 3 -14.50 -55.13 -12.47
N CYS A 4 -15.00 -54.03 -13.06
CA CYS A 4 -16.17 -53.32 -12.52
C CYS A 4 -17.46 -54.15 -12.57
N ILE A 5 -17.60 -55.05 -13.56
CA ILE A 5 -18.82 -55.85 -13.72
C ILE A 5 -18.86 -57.01 -12.71
N LEU A 6 -17.71 -57.56 -12.32
CA LEU A 6 -17.64 -58.58 -11.27
C LEU A 6 -17.90 -58.00 -9.87
N LEU A 7 -17.38 -56.80 -9.58
CA LEU A 7 -17.66 -56.09 -8.32
C LEU A 7 -19.14 -55.75 -8.16
N ILE A 8 -19.84 -55.36 -9.23
CA ILE A 8 -21.29 -55.06 -9.19
C ILE A 8 -22.14 -56.33 -9.03
N ARG A 9 -21.66 -57.49 -9.46
CA ARG A 9 -22.44 -58.73 -9.44
C ARG A 9 -22.45 -59.39 -8.04
N ASP A 10 -21.37 -59.24 -7.27
CA ASP A 10 -21.32 -59.60 -5.84
C ASP A 10 -21.96 -58.55 -4.92
N TRP A 11 -22.02 -57.29 -5.38
CA TRP A 11 -22.67 -56.18 -4.66
C TRP A 11 -24.16 -56.40 -4.38
N LYS A 12 -24.83 -57.22 -5.20
CA LYS A 12 -26.27 -57.48 -5.11
C LYS A 12 -26.65 -58.64 -4.18
N THR A 13 -25.69 -59.49 -3.76
CA THR A 13 -25.98 -60.75 -3.06
C THR A 13 -25.61 -60.73 -1.57
N HIS A 14 -24.71 -59.86 -1.10
CA HIS A 14 -24.22 -59.85 0.29
C HIS A 14 -24.09 -58.45 0.92
N GLY A 15 -25.20 -57.76 1.21
CA GLY A 15 -25.18 -56.62 2.15
C GLY A 15 -24.47 -55.34 1.66
N GLY A 16 -24.41 -55.08 0.34
CA GLY A 16 -23.70 -53.96 -0.28
C GLY A 16 -24.17 -52.54 0.08
N GLY A 17 -25.31 -52.38 0.75
CA GLY A 17 -25.82 -51.09 1.20
C GLY A 17 -24.95 -50.43 2.28
N HIS A 18 -24.32 -51.22 3.14
CA HIS A 18 -23.44 -50.69 4.18
C HIS A 18 -22.12 -50.18 3.60
N CYS A 19 -21.49 -50.89 2.66
CA CYS A 19 -20.18 -50.50 2.12
C CYS A 19 -20.23 -49.18 1.30
N GLY A 20 -21.32 -48.93 0.56
CA GLY A 20 -21.52 -47.66 -0.15
C GLY A 20 -21.73 -46.46 0.78
N LEU A 21 -22.42 -46.66 1.91
CA LEU A 21 -22.59 -45.63 2.94
C LEU A 21 -21.25 -45.32 3.63
N HIS A 22 -20.42 -46.34 3.88
CA HIS A 22 -19.10 -46.14 4.47
C HIS A 22 -18.15 -45.37 3.54
N PHE A 23 -18.17 -45.68 2.24
CA PHE A 23 -17.40 -44.92 1.25
C PHE A 23 -17.79 -43.43 1.23
N LEU A 24 -19.09 -43.14 1.31
CA LEU A 24 -19.64 -41.78 1.27
C LEU A 24 -19.35 -40.99 2.56
N VAL A 25 -19.34 -41.67 3.71
CA VAL A 25 -18.99 -41.07 5.01
C VAL A 25 -17.48 -40.81 5.12
N VAL A 26 -16.64 -41.74 4.64
CA VAL A 26 -15.17 -41.59 4.66
C VAL A 26 -14.70 -40.57 3.62
N SER A 27 -15.40 -40.43 2.49
CA SER A 27 -15.06 -39.43 1.47
C SER A 27 -15.49 -38.01 1.81
N CYS A 28 -16.34 -37.82 2.84
CA CYS A 28 -16.81 -36.50 3.23
C CYS A 28 -15.69 -35.74 3.96
N PRO A 29 -15.15 -34.65 3.37
CA PRO A 29 -13.98 -33.97 3.90
C PRO A 29 -14.38 -32.97 4.99
N CYS A 30 -15.03 -33.45 6.06
CA CYS A 30 -15.56 -32.60 7.13
C CYS A 30 -14.47 -31.77 7.83
N ALA A 31 -13.28 -32.35 8.06
CA ALA A 31 -12.13 -31.64 8.64
C ALA A 31 -11.55 -30.57 7.70
N LEU A 32 -11.67 -30.79 6.38
CA LEU A 32 -11.20 -29.85 5.35
C LEU A 32 -11.96 -28.52 5.39
N GLY A 33 -13.28 -28.59 5.67
CA GLY A 33 -14.15 -27.43 5.74
C GLY A 33 -13.85 -26.50 6.93
N LEU A 34 -13.19 -27.00 7.98
CA LEU A 34 -12.86 -26.23 9.18
C LEU A 34 -11.38 -25.81 9.24
N ALA A 35 -10.46 -26.55 8.61
CA ALA A 35 -9.03 -26.27 8.68
C ALA A 35 -8.67 -24.86 8.20
N THR A 36 -9.20 -24.44 7.05
CA THR A 36 -8.95 -23.11 6.45
C THR A 36 -9.49 -21.96 7.30
N PRO A 37 -10.79 -21.92 7.67
CA PRO A 37 -11.32 -20.81 8.48
C PRO A 37 -10.68 -20.73 9.87
N THR A 38 -10.31 -21.85 10.50
CA THR A 38 -9.60 -21.82 11.78
C THR A 38 -8.20 -21.21 11.64
N ALA A 39 -7.43 -21.61 10.62
CA ALA A 39 -6.11 -21.04 10.38
C ALA A 39 -6.19 -19.53 10.07
N ILE A 40 -7.15 -19.10 9.26
CA ILE A 40 -7.39 -17.68 8.94
C ILE A 40 -7.79 -16.92 10.22
N LEU A 41 -8.68 -17.46 11.05
CA LEU A 41 -9.11 -16.83 12.30
C LEU A 41 -7.92 -16.63 13.25
N VAL A 42 -7.08 -17.66 13.42
CA VAL A 42 -5.86 -17.58 14.22
C VAL A 42 -4.89 -16.56 13.63
N GLY A 43 -4.65 -16.59 12.32
CA GLY A 43 -3.78 -15.64 11.61
C GLY A 43 -4.22 -14.19 11.81
N THR A 44 -5.51 -13.90 11.59
CA THR A 44 -6.09 -12.56 11.80
C THR A 44 -5.99 -12.13 13.27
N SER A 45 -6.21 -13.05 14.23
CA SER A 45 -6.07 -12.74 15.66
C SER A 45 -4.62 -12.40 16.06
N LEU A 46 -3.64 -13.08 15.46
CA LEU A 46 -2.22 -12.79 15.65
C LEU A 46 -1.85 -11.45 15.03
N GLY A 47 -2.34 -11.17 13.82
CA GLY A 47 -2.16 -9.89 13.15
C GLY A 47 -2.72 -8.74 13.97
N ALA A 48 -3.94 -8.87 14.50
CA ALA A 48 -4.55 -7.84 15.34
C ALA A 48 -3.70 -7.54 16.59
N ARG A 49 -3.11 -8.56 17.22
CA ARG A 49 -2.18 -8.39 18.36
C ARG A 49 -0.89 -7.66 17.99
N GLN A 50 -0.48 -7.73 16.72
CA GLN A 50 0.69 -7.03 16.17
C GLN A 50 0.34 -5.68 15.55
N GLY A 51 -0.89 -5.20 15.71
CA GLY A 51 -1.35 -3.93 15.14
C GLY A 51 -1.65 -3.98 13.64
N LEU A 52 -1.94 -5.17 13.10
CA LEU A 52 -2.38 -5.38 11.72
C LEU A 52 -3.89 -5.63 11.73
N LEU A 53 -4.69 -4.64 11.31
CA LEU A 53 -6.14 -4.81 11.21
C LEU A 53 -6.49 -5.31 9.81
N ILE A 54 -6.85 -6.59 9.70
CA ILE A 54 -7.17 -7.25 8.43
C ILE A 54 -8.69 -7.31 8.27
N ARG A 55 -9.21 -6.80 7.15
CA ARG A 55 -10.64 -6.76 6.82
C ARG A 55 -10.96 -7.76 5.72
N GLY A 56 -11.65 -8.86 6.07
CA GLY A 56 -12.06 -9.89 5.12
C GLY A 56 -11.27 -11.19 5.29
N GLY A 57 -11.93 -12.32 5.04
CA GLY A 57 -11.36 -13.65 5.29
C GLY A 57 -10.36 -14.12 4.23
N ASP A 58 -10.45 -13.59 3.01
CA ASP A 58 -9.62 -13.95 1.86
C ASP A 58 -8.37 -13.07 1.71
N VAL A 59 -8.26 -11.98 2.49
CA VAL A 59 -7.15 -11.03 2.38
C VAL A 59 -5.80 -11.66 2.70
N LEU A 60 -5.71 -12.51 3.72
CA LEU A 60 -4.48 -13.23 4.03
C LEU A 60 -4.06 -14.17 2.88
N GLN A 61 -5.02 -14.77 2.19
CA GLN A 61 -4.74 -15.61 1.03
C GLN A 61 -4.21 -14.79 -0.14
N ARG A 62 -4.87 -13.67 -0.48
CA ARG A 62 -4.40 -12.75 -1.53
C ARG A 62 -3.05 -12.13 -1.21
N LEU A 63 -2.82 -11.76 0.06
CA LEU A 63 -1.56 -11.17 0.50
C LEU A 63 -0.40 -12.17 0.37
N ALA A 64 -0.63 -13.46 0.63
CA ALA A 64 0.39 -14.50 0.51
C ALA A 64 0.87 -14.73 -0.92
N SER A 65 0.04 -14.41 -1.93
CA SER A 65 0.37 -14.56 -3.36
C SER A 65 0.97 -13.32 -4.02
N ILE A 66 1.19 -12.24 -3.26
CA ILE A 66 1.74 -10.98 -3.80
C ILE A 66 3.20 -11.15 -4.26
N ASP A 67 3.49 -10.69 -5.47
CA ASP A 67 4.83 -10.60 -6.05
C ASP A 67 5.29 -9.15 -6.30
N TYR A 68 4.36 -8.18 -6.34
CA TYR A 68 4.66 -6.75 -6.47
C TYR A 68 4.07 -5.93 -5.32
N VAL A 69 4.88 -5.06 -4.74
CA VAL A 69 4.44 -4.07 -3.74
C VAL A 69 4.65 -2.67 -4.31
N ALA A 70 3.55 -2.00 -4.66
CA ALA A 70 3.54 -0.60 -5.02
C ALA A 70 3.51 0.25 -3.74
N LEU A 71 4.51 1.12 -3.59
CA LEU A 71 4.69 2.02 -2.46
C LEU A 71 4.40 3.43 -2.94
N ASP A 72 3.46 4.12 -2.30
CA ASP A 72 3.40 5.57 -2.47
C ASP A 72 4.62 6.24 -1.82
N LYS A 73 4.99 7.43 -2.32
CA LYS A 73 6.07 8.20 -1.73
C LYS A 73 5.62 8.96 -0.48
N THR A 74 4.59 9.79 -0.60
CA THR A 74 4.26 10.82 0.39
C THR A 74 3.40 10.20 1.50
N GLY A 75 3.85 10.29 2.75
CA GLY A 75 3.16 9.67 3.89
C GLY A 75 3.40 8.16 4.05
N THR A 76 3.81 7.48 2.98
CA THR A 76 4.18 6.05 3.01
C THR A 76 5.67 5.84 3.22
N LEU A 77 6.53 6.21 2.25
CA LEU A 77 7.98 6.16 2.43
C LEU A 77 8.50 7.28 3.32
N THR A 78 7.82 8.44 3.28
CA THR A 78 8.09 9.58 4.14
C THR A 78 7.19 9.57 5.38
N GLU A 79 7.53 10.38 6.39
CA GLU A 79 6.73 10.49 7.60
C GLU A 79 5.36 11.17 7.37
N GLY A 80 5.17 11.83 6.22
CA GLY A 80 3.93 12.55 5.92
C GLY A 80 3.84 13.86 6.71
N LYS A 81 4.98 14.38 7.19
CA LYS A 81 5.08 15.62 7.95
C LYS A 81 5.92 16.63 7.18
N PRO A 82 5.40 17.13 6.04
CA PRO A 82 6.13 18.12 5.25
C PRO A 82 6.40 19.37 6.10
N ALA A 83 7.61 19.91 5.95
CA ALA A 83 8.05 21.13 6.60
C ALA A 83 8.79 22.01 5.60
N VAL A 84 8.59 23.33 5.69
CA VAL A 84 9.35 24.29 4.86
C VAL A 84 10.82 24.27 5.28
N SER A 85 11.69 23.86 4.34
CA SER A 85 13.12 23.76 4.57
C SER A 85 13.87 25.03 4.18
N ALA A 86 13.45 25.69 3.10
CA ALA A 86 14.08 26.90 2.59
C ALA A 86 13.09 27.72 1.76
N VAL A 87 13.30 29.03 1.72
CA VAL A 87 12.58 29.96 0.86
C VAL A 87 13.62 30.78 0.12
N ALA A 88 13.38 31.04 -1.16
CA ALA A 88 14.17 32.01 -1.90
C ALA A 88 13.25 32.92 -2.72
N SER A 89 13.74 34.11 -2.99
CA SER A 89 13.02 35.18 -3.66
C SER A 89 13.99 35.97 -4.52
N PHE A 90 13.48 36.64 -5.55
CA PHE A 90 14.28 37.54 -6.37
C PHE A 90 14.38 38.96 -5.77
N LEU A 91 13.27 39.46 -5.23
CA LEU A 91 13.10 40.87 -4.85
C LEU A 91 12.50 41.09 -3.46
N TYR A 92 11.88 40.05 -2.89
CA TYR A 92 11.14 40.11 -1.63
C TYR A 92 11.96 39.52 -0.48
N GLU A 93 11.62 39.82 0.77
CA GLU A 93 12.17 39.04 1.87
C GLU A 93 11.53 37.65 1.94
N GLU A 94 12.26 36.66 2.46
CA GLU A 94 11.75 35.27 2.61
C GLU A 94 10.44 35.22 3.42
N ASN A 95 10.35 36.06 4.46
CA ASN A 95 9.16 36.16 5.30
C ASN A 95 7.94 36.69 4.53
N GLU A 96 8.12 37.63 3.61
CA GLU A 96 7.03 38.18 2.80
C GLU A 96 6.48 37.13 1.84
N ILE A 97 7.36 36.33 1.21
CA ILE A 97 6.96 35.20 0.37
C ILE A 97 6.16 34.18 1.19
N LEU A 98 6.61 33.86 2.41
CA LEU A 98 5.91 32.97 3.32
C LEU A 98 4.53 33.50 3.73
N GLN A 99 4.40 34.80 4.01
CA GLN A 99 3.12 35.44 4.33
C GLN A 99 2.13 35.34 3.17
N ILE A 100 2.59 35.70 1.98
CA ILE A 100 1.78 35.68 0.76
C ILE A 100 1.34 34.25 0.45
N ALA A 101 2.26 33.29 0.52
CA ALA A 101 1.95 31.88 0.26
C ALA A 101 1.00 31.30 1.32
N ALA A 102 1.21 31.60 2.60
CA ALA A 102 0.32 31.16 3.68
C ALA A 102 -1.09 31.74 3.55
N ALA A 103 -1.23 32.97 3.06
CA ALA A 103 -2.53 33.57 2.77
C ALA A 103 -3.25 32.82 1.66
N VAL A 104 -2.59 32.55 0.53
CA VAL A 104 -3.18 31.77 -0.57
C VAL A 104 -3.60 30.37 -0.13
N GLU A 105 -2.78 29.73 0.70
CA GLU A 105 -2.97 28.34 1.10
C GLU A 105 -3.92 28.16 2.30
N LYS A 106 -4.42 29.25 2.90
CA LYS A 106 -5.15 29.24 4.19
C LYS A 106 -6.35 28.29 4.24
N THR A 107 -7.08 28.11 3.14
CA THR A 107 -8.22 27.17 3.09
C THR A 107 -7.92 25.87 2.35
N ALA A 108 -6.70 25.70 1.85
CA ALA A 108 -6.29 24.48 1.17
C ALA A 108 -6.07 23.34 2.18
N SER A 109 -6.58 22.15 1.84
CA SER A 109 -6.47 20.96 2.68
C SER A 109 -5.15 20.19 2.50
N HIS A 110 -4.33 20.58 1.52
CA HIS A 110 -3.16 19.84 1.10
C HIS A 110 -2.04 19.84 2.17
N PRO A 111 -1.30 18.73 2.37
CA PRO A 111 -0.20 18.68 3.35
C PRO A 111 0.87 19.78 3.16
N ILE A 112 1.19 20.13 1.91
CA ILE A 112 2.08 21.26 1.58
C ILE A 112 1.53 22.60 2.07
N ALA A 113 0.24 22.88 1.85
CA ALA A 113 -0.42 24.08 2.33
C ALA A 113 -0.31 24.20 3.86
N LYS A 114 -0.59 23.11 4.58
CA LYS A 114 -0.44 23.05 6.04
C LYS A 114 0.99 23.28 6.49
N ALA A 115 1.99 22.80 5.75
CA ALA A 115 3.41 23.02 6.06
C ALA A 115 3.80 24.51 5.97
N ILE A 116 3.31 25.20 4.93
CA ILE A 116 3.55 26.63 4.72
C ILE A 116 2.88 27.45 5.83
N ILE A 117 1.60 27.17 6.13
CA ILE A 117 0.85 27.86 7.20
C ILE A 117 1.54 27.65 8.55
N ARG A 118 1.88 26.41 8.91
CA ARG A 118 2.58 26.10 10.17
C ARG A 118 3.91 26.84 10.28
N LYS A 119 4.66 26.98 9.18
CA LYS A 119 5.92 27.73 9.18
C LYS A 119 5.68 29.22 9.40
N ALA A 120 4.67 29.80 8.76
CA ALA A 120 4.31 31.21 8.93
C ALA A 120 3.83 31.51 10.36
N GLU A 121 2.99 30.63 10.93
CA GLU A 121 2.53 30.72 12.32
C GLU A 121 3.69 30.56 13.32
N ALA A 122 4.61 29.63 13.10
CA ALA A 122 5.78 29.43 13.96
C ALA A 122 6.72 30.64 13.98
N LEU A 123 6.75 31.42 12.89
CA LEU A 123 7.49 32.68 12.79
C LEU A 123 6.67 33.89 13.27
N ASN A 124 5.44 33.69 13.74
CA ASN A 124 4.49 34.75 14.14
C ASN A 124 4.28 35.83 13.06
N LEU A 125 4.22 35.41 11.80
CA LEU A 125 4.00 36.33 10.69
C LEU A 125 2.53 36.73 10.60
N ASP A 126 2.26 38.00 10.30
CA ASP A 126 0.89 38.47 10.06
C ASP A 126 0.45 38.00 8.67
N ILE A 127 -0.58 37.14 8.61
CA ILE A 127 -1.04 36.53 7.35
C ILE A 127 -2.13 37.42 6.75
N PRO A 128 -1.91 37.99 5.55
CA PRO A 128 -2.86 38.90 4.93
C PRO A 128 -4.21 38.24 4.62
N VAL A 129 -5.24 39.08 4.44
CA VAL A 129 -6.61 38.61 4.20
C VAL A 129 -6.75 38.14 2.76
N THR A 130 -7.10 36.85 2.61
CA THR A 130 -7.34 36.21 1.31
C THR A 130 -8.80 36.33 0.90
N ARG A 131 -9.06 36.59 -0.38
CA ARG A 131 -10.42 36.59 -0.97
C ARG A 131 -10.44 35.75 -2.23
N GLY A 132 -11.46 34.90 -2.36
CA GLY A 132 -11.63 34.02 -3.52
C GLY A 132 -10.48 33.03 -3.66
N GLN A 133 -10.77 31.74 -3.54
CA GLN A 133 -9.74 30.71 -3.68
C GLN A 133 -10.19 29.67 -4.70
N LEU A 134 -9.29 29.36 -5.63
CA LEU A 134 -9.45 28.30 -6.62
C LEU A 134 -8.28 27.33 -6.46
N ALA A 135 -8.57 26.09 -6.06
CA ALA A 135 -7.60 25.01 -6.00
C ALA A 135 -7.79 24.07 -7.19
N GLU A 136 -6.72 23.83 -7.95
CA GLU A 136 -6.69 22.88 -9.05
C GLU A 136 -5.87 21.66 -8.64
N PRO A 137 -6.51 20.49 -8.43
CA PRO A 137 -5.82 19.27 -8.01
C PRO A 137 -4.67 18.90 -8.94
N GLY A 138 -3.50 18.65 -8.37
CA GLY A 138 -2.29 18.29 -9.11
C GLY A 138 -1.49 19.47 -9.67
N PHE A 139 -1.96 20.71 -9.51
CA PHE A 139 -1.28 21.88 -10.03
C PHE A 139 -0.96 22.94 -8.97
N GLY A 140 -1.97 23.46 -8.26
CA GLY A 140 -1.77 24.55 -7.30
C GLY A 140 -3.03 25.27 -6.85
N THR A 141 -2.83 26.33 -6.08
CA THR A 141 -3.86 27.18 -5.49
C THR A 141 -3.69 28.63 -6.00
N LEU A 142 -4.79 29.26 -6.41
CA LEU A 142 -4.86 30.67 -6.81
C LEU A 142 -5.80 31.43 -5.88
N ALA A 143 -5.38 32.60 -5.41
CA ALA A 143 -6.25 33.45 -4.61
C ALA A 143 -5.92 34.95 -4.75
N GLU A 144 -6.84 35.81 -4.36
CA GLU A 144 -6.58 37.26 -4.25
C GLU A 144 -6.01 37.59 -2.86
N VAL A 145 -4.83 38.20 -2.83
CA VAL A 145 -4.16 38.67 -1.61
C VAL A 145 -3.83 40.14 -1.79
N ASP A 146 -4.32 40.98 -0.88
CA ASP A 146 -4.15 42.45 -0.92
C ASP A 146 -4.53 43.09 -2.27
N GLY A 147 -5.63 42.62 -2.88
CA GLY A 147 -6.14 43.18 -4.14
C GLY A 147 -5.40 42.73 -5.40
N ARG A 148 -4.49 41.75 -5.31
CA ARG A 148 -3.79 41.17 -6.46
C ARG A 148 -3.92 39.67 -6.51
N LEU A 149 -3.96 39.08 -7.70
CA LEU A 149 -3.96 37.64 -7.84
C LEU A 149 -2.58 37.05 -7.53
N VAL A 150 -2.56 35.99 -6.73
CA VAL A 150 -1.37 35.25 -6.32
C VAL A 150 -1.61 33.76 -6.51
N ALA A 151 -0.65 33.07 -7.13
CA ALA A 151 -0.70 31.63 -7.35
C ALA A 151 0.46 30.92 -6.63
N VAL A 152 0.16 29.77 -6.02
CA VAL A 152 1.14 28.87 -5.38
C VAL A 152 0.99 27.49 -6.01
N GLY A 153 2.06 26.95 -6.62
CA GLY A 153 1.95 25.65 -7.28
C GLY A 153 3.16 25.22 -8.10
N ALA A 154 2.92 24.32 -9.06
CA ALA A 154 3.91 23.85 -10.02
C ALA A 154 4.41 24.98 -10.95
N LEU A 155 5.67 24.89 -11.39
CA LEU A 155 6.34 25.92 -12.20
C LEU A 155 5.52 26.31 -13.44
N GLU A 156 5.17 25.31 -14.25
CA GLU A 156 4.50 25.51 -15.53
C GLU A 156 3.13 26.18 -15.33
N TRP A 157 2.41 25.77 -14.30
CA TRP A 157 1.07 26.25 -13.97
C TRP A 157 1.06 27.70 -13.46
N VAL A 158 2.06 28.08 -12.66
CA VAL A 158 2.24 29.48 -12.21
C VAL A 158 2.70 30.36 -13.38
N HIS A 159 3.60 29.85 -14.22
CA HIS A 159 4.11 30.58 -15.38
C HIS A 159 3.02 30.90 -16.40
N GLU A 160 2.14 29.93 -16.70
CA GLU A 160 1.03 30.11 -17.65
C GLU A 160 0.06 31.22 -17.25
N ARG A 161 -0.17 31.40 -15.94
CA ARG A 161 -1.12 32.40 -15.41
C ARG A 161 -0.63 33.83 -15.46
N PHE A 162 0.66 34.05 -15.18
CA PHE A 162 1.18 35.41 -15.03
C PHE A 162 1.99 35.91 -16.23
N GLN A 163 2.28 35.06 -17.22
CA GLN A 163 2.79 35.33 -18.57
C GLN A 163 4.02 36.25 -18.71
N LYS A 164 4.56 36.78 -17.61
CA LYS A 164 5.81 37.53 -17.53
C LYS A 164 6.94 36.53 -17.36
N ARG A 165 7.77 36.40 -18.40
CA ARG A 165 8.97 35.56 -18.38
C ARG A 165 9.94 36.09 -17.32
N ALA A 166 9.99 35.44 -16.16
CA ALA A 166 11.26 35.34 -15.45
C ALA A 166 12.23 34.60 -16.39
N ASP A 167 13.48 35.07 -16.48
CA ASP A 167 14.47 34.42 -17.33
C ASP A 167 14.65 32.96 -16.84
N PRO A 168 14.62 31.93 -17.72
CA PRO A 168 14.79 30.53 -17.33
C PRO A 168 16.08 30.27 -16.55
N SER A 169 17.11 31.09 -16.77
CA SER A 169 18.38 31.02 -16.05
C SER A 169 18.24 31.49 -14.59
N ASP A 170 17.47 32.54 -14.35
CA ASP A 170 17.18 33.07 -13.01
C ASP A 170 16.33 32.11 -12.18
N LEU A 171 15.34 31.44 -12.79
CA LEU A 171 14.53 30.41 -12.13
C LEU A 171 15.36 29.19 -11.71
N ARG A 172 16.26 28.73 -12.59
CA ARG A 172 17.20 27.64 -12.25
C ARG A 172 18.16 28.03 -11.14
N ASN A 173 18.62 29.28 -11.11
CA ASN A 173 19.48 29.78 -10.04
C ASN A 173 18.74 29.81 -8.69
N LEU A 174 17.46 30.21 -8.69
CA LEU A 174 16.63 30.19 -7.48
C LEU A 174 16.36 28.76 -7.00
N GLU A 175 16.00 27.84 -7.91
CA GLU A 175 15.87 26.41 -7.58
C GLU A 175 17.17 25.86 -7.01
N HIS A 176 18.31 26.16 -7.63
CA HIS A 176 19.63 25.73 -7.14
C HIS A 176 19.92 26.30 -5.74
N ALA A 177 19.63 27.58 -5.50
CA ALA A 177 19.82 28.19 -4.19
C ALA A 177 18.99 27.47 -3.12
N VAL A 178 17.74 27.16 -3.41
CA VAL A 178 16.83 26.48 -2.46
C VAL A 178 17.19 24.99 -2.29
N MET A 179 17.58 24.30 -3.35
CA MET A 179 17.97 22.89 -3.31
C MET A 179 19.33 22.68 -2.63
N GLN A 180 20.25 23.65 -2.78
CA GLN A 180 21.59 23.66 -2.17
C GLN A 180 21.66 24.36 -0.82
N HIS A 181 20.63 25.08 -0.35
CA HIS A 181 20.50 25.46 1.07
C HIS A 181 20.31 24.18 1.89
N SER A 182 21.44 23.52 2.09
CA SER A 182 21.69 22.39 2.96
C SER A 182 21.80 22.95 4.37
N VAL A 183 20.94 22.45 5.24
CA VAL A 183 21.24 22.41 6.67
C VAL A 183 22.64 21.82 6.81
N GLU A 184 23.56 22.60 7.37
CA GLU A 184 24.94 22.21 7.62
C GLU A 184 24.98 20.82 8.28
N GLY A 185 25.61 19.85 7.62
CA GLY A 185 25.98 18.56 8.24
C GLY A 185 25.00 17.39 8.12
N ILE A 186 23.86 17.50 7.40
CA ILE A 186 22.93 16.37 7.23
C ILE A 186 22.93 15.89 5.77
N SER A 187 23.21 14.59 5.55
CA SER A 187 23.20 13.97 4.23
C SER A 187 21.91 14.25 3.47
N LEU A 188 22.01 14.94 2.34
CA LEU A 188 20.94 15.27 1.38
C LEU A 188 20.06 14.07 0.98
N SER A 189 20.51 12.84 1.22
CA SER A 189 19.84 11.59 0.83
C SER A 189 18.55 11.29 1.61
N ASN A 190 18.37 11.82 2.82
CA ASN A 190 17.30 11.36 3.73
C ASN A 190 15.99 12.16 3.66
N TYR A 191 15.95 13.22 2.85
CA TYR A 191 14.77 14.08 2.73
C TYR A 191 14.25 14.08 1.31
N SER A 192 12.93 13.97 1.17
CA SER A 192 12.23 14.27 -0.09
C SER A 192 12.01 15.76 -0.15
N LYS A 193 12.64 16.44 -1.11
CA LYS A 193 12.41 17.87 -1.36
C LYS A 193 11.40 18.03 -2.49
N THR A 194 10.34 18.78 -2.22
CA THR A 194 9.35 19.23 -3.20
C THR A 194 9.42 20.75 -3.25
N VAL A 195 9.45 21.31 -4.46
CA VAL A 195 9.58 22.74 -4.69
C VAL A 195 8.25 23.29 -5.20
N VAL A 196 7.76 24.36 -4.57
CA VAL A 196 6.57 25.09 -5.02
C VAL A 196 6.93 26.54 -5.33
N TYR A 197 6.27 27.07 -6.35
CA TYR A 197 6.50 28.39 -6.89
C TYR A 197 5.41 29.34 -6.44
N VAL A 198 5.80 30.56 -6.09
CA VAL A 198 4.88 31.65 -5.73
C VAL A 198 4.94 32.70 -6.82
N GLY A 199 3.80 32.98 -7.44
CA GLY A 199 3.66 33.99 -8.48
C GLY A 199 2.64 35.06 -8.11
N ARG A 200 2.85 36.28 -8.60
CA ARG A 200 1.97 37.43 -8.38
C ARG A 200 1.65 38.13 -9.69
N GLU A 201 0.41 38.57 -9.80
CA GLU A 201 -0.10 39.33 -10.94
C GLU A 201 0.76 40.57 -11.23
N GLY A 202 1.13 40.74 -12.50
CA GLY A 202 1.96 41.86 -12.98
C GLY A 202 3.46 41.71 -12.71
N GLU A 203 3.88 40.76 -11.88
CA GLU A 203 5.29 40.57 -11.47
C GLU A 203 5.87 39.23 -11.91
N GLY A 204 5.04 38.20 -12.11
CA GLY A 204 5.49 36.86 -12.48
C GLY A 204 5.85 36.05 -11.23
N ILE A 205 6.87 35.18 -11.33
CA ILE A 205 7.33 34.36 -10.21
C ILE A 205 8.14 35.23 -9.25
N ILE A 206 7.65 35.38 -8.02
CA ILE A 206 8.25 36.24 -6.99
C ILE A 206 9.13 35.47 -6.00
N GLY A 207 8.91 34.16 -5.87
CA GLY A 207 9.70 33.31 -4.99
C GLY A 207 9.42 31.82 -5.14
N VAL A 208 10.20 31.04 -4.42
CA VAL A 208 10.21 29.59 -4.44
C VAL A 208 10.31 29.10 -2.99
N ILE A 209 9.52 28.10 -2.64
CA ILE A 209 9.51 27.48 -1.32
C ILE A 209 9.88 26.01 -1.49
N ALA A 210 10.95 25.56 -0.84
CA ALA A 210 11.21 24.13 -0.70
C ALA A 210 10.59 23.59 0.57
N ILE A 211 9.97 22.43 0.38
CA ILE A 211 9.32 21.66 1.41
C ILE A 211 10.03 20.33 1.46
N SER A 212 10.53 19.97 2.63
CA SER A 212 11.15 18.69 2.89
C SER A 212 10.21 17.79 3.69
N ASP A 213 10.17 16.52 3.33
CA ASP A 213 9.58 15.47 4.15
C ASP A 213 10.64 14.40 4.44
N SER A 214 10.83 14.04 5.70
CA SER A 214 11.83 13.06 6.11
C SER A 214 11.41 11.66 5.73
N LEU A 215 12.36 10.87 5.24
CA LEU A 215 12.15 9.44 5.05
C LEU A 215 11.98 8.74 6.39
N ARG A 216 11.09 7.73 6.42
CA ARG A 216 10.96 6.87 7.60
C ARG A 216 12.25 6.09 7.83
N HIS A 217 12.65 5.98 9.09
CA HIS A 217 13.86 5.26 9.49
C HIS A 217 13.86 3.79 9.05
N ASP A 218 12.69 3.16 8.96
CA ASP A 218 12.49 1.76 8.58
C ASP A 218 12.26 1.55 7.06
N ALA A 219 12.21 2.62 6.26
CA ALA A 219 11.91 2.53 4.83
C ALA A 219 12.93 1.68 4.06
N LYS A 220 14.22 2.01 4.21
CA LYS A 220 15.31 1.30 3.52
C LYS A 220 15.37 -0.18 3.92
N SER A 221 15.26 -0.48 5.21
CA SER A 221 15.23 -1.86 5.69
C SER A 221 14.02 -2.63 5.19
N THR A 222 12.87 -1.98 5.07
CA THR A 222 11.63 -2.60 4.56
C THR A 222 11.77 -2.98 3.09
N VAL A 223 12.23 -2.05 2.23
CA VAL A 223 12.47 -2.33 0.81
C VAL A 223 13.48 -3.46 0.64
N THR A 224 14.56 -3.46 1.44
CA THR A 224 15.56 -4.53 1.43
C THR A 224 14.95 -5.89 1.79
N ARG A 225 14.13 -5.96 2.85
CA ARG A 225 13.43 -7.20 3.25
C ARG A 225 12.44 -7.69 2.19
N LEU A 226 11.74 -6.79 1.50
CA LEU A 226 10.84 -7.15 0.38
C LEU A 226 11.64 -7.81 -0.76
N GLN A 227 12.73 -7.17 -1.18
CA GLN A 227 13.59 -7.69 -2.24
C GLN A 227 14.23 -9.05 -1.87
N GLN A 228 14.64 -9.24 -0.62
CA GLN A 228 15.16 -10.52 -0.11
C GLN A 228 14.13 -11.66 -0.19
N LYS A 229 12.82 -11.34 -0.14
CA LYS A 229 11.74 -12.30 -0.32
C LYS A 229 11.37 -12.55 -1.78
N GLY A 230 12.07 -11.92 -2.74
CA GLY A 230 11.76 -11.99 -4.16
C GLY A 230 10.55 -11.15 -4.57
N ILE A 231 10.07 -10.26 -3.70
CA ILE A 231 8.96 -9.36 -3.97
C ILE A 231 9.53 -8.06 -4.56
N LYS A 232 9.00 -7.63 -5.71
CA LYS A 232 9.46 -6.41 -6.39
C LYS A 232 8.76 -5.17 -5.80
N ALA A 233 9.55 -4.20 -5.38
CA ALA A 233 9.05 -2.92 -4.89
C ALA A 233 8.98 -1.90 -6.03
N VAL A 234 7.80 -1.29 -6.23
CA VAL A 234 7.55 -0.24 -7.23
C VAL A 234 7.22 1.05 -6.51
N LEU A 235 7.86 2.15 -6.91
CA LEU A 235 7.60 3.47 -6.33
C LEU A 235 6.63 4.25 -7.22
N LEU A 236 5.53 4.73 -6.64
CA LEU A 236 4.57 5.60 -7.29
C LEU A 236 4.59 6.98 -6.63
N SER A 237 4.64 8.05 -7.42
CA SER A 237 4.54 9.41 -6.89
C SER A 237 4.04 10.41 -7.92
N GLY A 238 3.38 11.47 -7.44
CA GLY A 238 3.04 12.64 -8.23
C GLY A 238 4.18 13.65 -8.36
N ASP A 239 5.28 13.47 -7.61
CA ASP A 239 6.42 14.37 -7.62
C ASP A 239 7.28 14.23 -8.88
N ARG A 240 8.10 15.26 -9.14
CA ARG A 240 9.04 15.28 -10.27
C ARG A 240 10.03 14.12 -10.21
N GLU A 241 10.41 13.64 -11.38
CA GLU A 241 11.30 12.48 -11.57
C GLU A 241 12.60 12.56 -10.77
N GLU A 242 13.26 13.72 -10.73
CA GLU A 242 14.50 13.91 -9.97
C GLU A 242 14.35 13.68 -8.46
N ALA A 243 13.25 14.16 -7.87
CA ALA A 243 12.95 13.99 -6.46
C ALA A 243 12.63 12.51 -6.15
N VAL A 244 11.84 11.86 -7.01
CA VAL A 244 11.48 10.45 -6.84
C VAL A 244 12.70 9.55 -7.04
N ALA A 245 13.56 9.83 -8.02
CA ALA A 245 14.78 9.08 -8.29
C ALA A 245 15.79 9.17 -7.14
N THR A 246 15.91 10.35 -6.52
CA THR A 246 16.76 10.54 -5.33
C THR A 246 16.29 9.65 -4.18
N ILE A 247 14.98 9.63 -3.91
CA ILE A 247 14.39 8.81 -2.85
C ILE A 247 14.53 7.33 -3.16
N ALA A 248 14.20 6.91 -4.38
CA ALA A 248 14.34 5.52 -4.84
C ALA A 248 15.78 5.02 -4.63
N LYS A 249 16.78 5.83 -4.98
CA LYS A 249 18.19 5.50 -4.77
C LYS A 249 18.55 5.36 -3.29
N THR A 250 18.02 6.22 -2.42
CA THR A 250 18.25 6.13 -0.97
C THR A 250 17.66 4.85 -0.37
N VAL A 251 16.44 4.47 -0.75
CA VAL A 251 15.77 3.27 -0.23
C VAL A 251 16.17 1.98 -0.93
N GLY A 252 16.82 2.06 -2.10
CA GLY A 252 17.32 0.91 -2.85
C GLY A 252 16.32 0.34 -3.88
N ILE A 253 15.38 1.15 -4.39
CA ILE A 253 14.46 0.76 -5.46
C ILE A 253 15.15 0.95 -6.82
N GLY A 254 15.06 -0.05 -7.70
CA GLY A 254 15.61 -0.02 -9.05
C GLY A 254 14.95 1.03 -9.94
N SER A 255 15.71 1.61 -10.87
CA SER A 255 15.23 2.68 -11.76
C SER A 255 14.11 2.25 -12.71
N ASP A 256 14.03 0.95 -13.01
CA ASP A 256 12.97 0.31 -13.80
C ASP A 256 11.62 0.26 -13.07
N CYS A 257 11.62 0.47 -11.75
CA CYS A 257 10.45 0.38 -10.88
C CYS A 257 10.00 1.74 -10.36
N ILE A 258 10.41 2.84 -11.01
CA ILE A 258 10.07 4.21 -10.62
C ILE A 258 9.01 4.77 -11.56
N ASN A 259 7.89 5.25 -11.00
CA ASN A 259 6.88 5.98 -11.75
C ASN A 259 6.62 7.33 -11.05
N ALA A 260 7.10 8.40 -11.69
CA ALA A 260 7.04 9.77 -11.19
C ALA A 260 6.04 10.62 -11.98
N SER A 261 5.74 11.82 -11.49
CA SER A 261 4.85 12.79 -12.14
C SER A 261 3.45 12.24 -12.47
N LEU A 262 2.93 11.33 -11.63
CA LEU A 262 1.65 10.68 -11.85
C LEU A 262 0.48 11.44 -11.20
N SER A 263 -0.62 11.59 -11.94
CA SER A 263 -1.92 11.93 -11.37
C SER A 263 -2.52 10.73 -10.59
N PRO A 264 -3.51 10.96 -9.71
CA PRO A 264 -4.20 9.86 -9.00
C PRO A 264 -4.79 8.79 -9.94
N GLN A 265 -5.28 9.19 -11.12
CA GLN A 265 -5.81 8.27 -12.13
C GLN A 265 -4.68 7.45 -12.77
N GLN A 266 -3.54 8.09 -13.05
CA GLN A 266 -2.37 7.41 -13.63
C GLN A 266 -1.74 6.42 -12.65
N LYS A 267 -1.69 6.72 -11.34
CA LYS A 267 -1.26 5.74 -10.31
C LYS A 267 -2.08 4.45 -10.38
N SER A 268 -3.40 4.59 -10.46
CA SER A 268 -4.30 3.44 -10.60
C SER A 268 -4.10 2.72 -11.94
N GLY A 269 -3.79 3.45 -13.01
CA GLY A 269 -3.39 2.88 -14.30
C GLY A 269 -2.18 1.95 -14.21
N VAL A 270 -1.13 2.34 -13.47
CA VAL A 270 0.06 1.50 -13.26
C VAL A 270 -0.30 0.19 -12.56
N ILE A 271 -1.13 0.24 -11.52
CA ILE A 271 -1.63 -0.96 -10.83
C ILE A 271 -2.40 -1.86 -11.80
N SER A 272 -3.27 -1.29 -12.63
CA SER A 272 -4.03 -2.04 -13.65
C SER A 272 -3.11 -2.74 -14.65
N THR A 273 -2.05 -2.08 -15.12
CA THR A 273 -1.08 -2.65 -16.06
C THR A 273 -0.31 -3.82 -15.45
N LEU A 274 0.11 -3.71 -14.18
CA LEU A 274 0.78 -4.82 -13.51
C LEU A 274 -0.16 -6.03 -13.33
N LYS A 275 -1.42 -5.78 -12.94
CA LYS A 275 -2.43 -6.82 -12.80
C LYS A 275 -2.78 -7.49 -14.12
N SER A 276 -2.91 -6.72 -15.21
CA SER A 276 -3.20 -7.27 -16.55
C SER A 276 -2.05 -8.10 -17.12
N ALA A 277 -0.82 -7.82 -16.70
CA ALA A 277 0.34 -8.67 -16.98
C ALA A 277 0.36 -9.97 -16.15
N GLY A 278 -0.62 -10.20 -15.27
CA GLY A 278 -0.75 -11.42 -14.47
C GLY A 278 -0.05 -11.37 -13.11
N HIS A 279 0.43 -10.20 -12.68
CA HIS A 279 1.05 -10.01 -11.36
C HIS A 279 0.00 -9.76 -10.28
N HIS A 280 0.30 -10.20 -9.06
CA HIS A 280 -0.46 -9.92 -7.85
C HIS A 280 0.16 -8.72 -7.13
N VAL A 281 -0.62 -7.64 -7.02
CA VAL A 281 -0.11 -6.34 -6.59
C VAL A 281 -0.72 -5.92 -5.27
N ALA A 282 0.13 -5.64 -4.29
CA ALA A 282 -0.25 -4.90 -3.10
C ALA A 282 0.07 -3.42 -3.27
N MET A 283 -0.86 -2.54 -2.92
CA MET A 283 -0.63 -1.08 -2.88
C MET A 283 -0.52 -0.64 -1.43
N VAL A 284 0.49 0.16 -1.12
CA VAL A 284 0.73 0.72 0.21
C VAL A 284 0.64 2.24 0.11
N GLY A 285 -0.27 2.85 0.86
CA GLY A 285 -0.57 4.27 0.80
C GLY A 285 -0.98 4.85 2.15
N ASP A 286 -1.05 6.18 2.24
CA ASP A 286 -1.69 6.89 3.37
C ASP A 286 -3.24 6.89 3.24
N GLY A 287 -3.72 6.58 2.04
CA GLY A 287 -5.12 6.45 1.66
C GLY A 287 -5.88 7.76 1.49
N ILE A 288 -5.24 8.93 1.59
CA ILE A 288 -5.88 10.22 1.29
C ILE A 288 -5.92 10.42 -0.23
N ASN A 289 -4.78 10.31 -0.89
CA ASN A 289 -4.67 10.51 -2.35
C ASN A 289 -4.71 9.19 -3.15
N ASP A 290 -4.48 8.07 -2.47
CA ASP A 290 -4.27 6.77 -3.10
C ASP A 290 -5.46 5.82 -2.95
N ALA A 291 -6.59 6.27 -2.41
CA ALA A 291 -7.78 5.44 -2.22
C ALA A 291 -8.23 4.68 -3.49
N PRO A 292 -8.24 5.28 -4.70
CA PRO A 292 -8.56 4.55 -5.93
C PRO A 292 -7.55 3.44 -6.25
N SER A 293 -6.26 3.69 -6.01
CA SER A 293 -5.19 2.70 -6.25
C SER A 293 -5.20 1.58 -5.21
N LEU A 294 -5.49 1.89 -3.94
CA LEU A 294 -5.67 0.93 -2.86
C LEU A 294 -6.83 -0.03 -3.13
N ALA A 295 -7.95 0.49 -3.64
CA ALA A 295 -9.13 -0.32 -3.95
C ALA A 295 -8.92 -1.21 -5.20
N LEU A 296 -8.11 -0.76 -6.17
CA LEU A 296 -7.85 -1.51 -7.40
C LEU A 296 -6.83 -2.64 -7.23
N ALA A 297 -5.89 -2.48 -6.28
CA ALA A 297 -4.87 -3.48 -5.96
C ALA A 297 -5.50 -4.81 -5.50
N ASP A 298 -4.77 -5.92 -5.60
CA ASP A 298 -5.21 -7.19 -5.04
C ASP A 298 -5.29 -7.13 -3.52
N VAL A 299 -4.40 -6.36 -2.89
CA VAL A 299 -4.49 -6.01 -1.47
C VAL A 299 -4.10 -4.54 -1.29
N GLY A 300 -5.03 -3.72 -0.81
CA GLY A 300 -4.74 -2.36 -0.36
C GLY A 300 -4.30 -2.33 1.10
N ILE A 301 -3.15 -1.73 1.39
CA ILE A 301 -2.57 -1.58 2.73
C ILE A 301 -2.47 -0.08 3.05
N ALA A 302 -3.16 0.36 4.10
CA ALA A 302 -3.11 1.75 4.54
C ALA A 302 -2.18 1.91 5.76
N LEU A 303 -1.28 2.90 5.72
CA LEU A 303 -0.58 3.39 6.91
C LEU A 303 -1.43 4.43 7.62
N GLN A 304 -1.66 4.23 8.92
CA GLN A 304 -2.34 5.23 9.72
C GLN A 304 -1.33 6.26 10.23
N ILE A 305 -1.35 7.47 9.64
CA ILE A 305 -0.40 8.55 9.96
C ILE A 305 -0.92 9.42 11.12
N GLU A 306 -2.24 9.60 11.27
CA GLU A 306 -2.87 10.34 12.37
C GLU A 306 -4.26 9.75 12.73
N ALA A 307 -4.75 10.04 13.94
CA ALA A 307 -6.02 9.57 14.51
C ALA A 307 -7.25 10.28 13.91
N GLN A 308 -7.27 10.51 12.61
CA GLN A 308 -8.47 10.98 11.91
C GLN A 308 -9.14 9.78 11.24
N GLU A 309 -10.42 9.59 11.55
CA GLU A 309 -11.33 8.67 10.85
C GLU A 309 -11.50 9.14 9.41
N ASN A 310 -10.53 8.81 8.56
CA ASN A 310 -10.57 9.15 7.15
C ASN A 310 -11.19 7.97 6.39
N ALA A 311 -12.05 8.29 5.41
CA ALA A 311 -12.68 7.37 4.45
C ALA A 311 -11.66 6.44 3.73
N ALA A 312 -10.39 6.80 3.76
CA ALA A 312 -9.21 6.00 3.41
C ALA A 312 -9.17 4.60 4.06
N SER A 313 -9.57 4.53 5.34
CA SER A 313 -9.60 3.28 6.12
C SER A 313 -10.61 2.28 5.56
N ASP A 314 -11.61 2.74 4.80
CA ASP A 314 -12.66 1.90 4.25
C ASP A 314 -12.30 1.28 2.91
N ALA A 315 -11.38 1.88 2.16
CA ALA A 315 -10.89 1.32 0.89
C ALA A 315 -9.79 0.27 1.08
N ALA A 316 -9.08 0.28 2.22
CA ALA A 316 -7.97 -0.62 2.49
C ALA A 316 -8.43 -1.98 3.04
N SER A 317 -7.80 -3.05 2.56
CA SER A 317 -7.98 -4.41 3.07
C SER A 317 -7.22 -4.65 4.38
N ILE A 318 -6.11 -3.93 4.57
CA ILE A 318 -5.27 -4.01 5.77
C ILE A 318 -4.94 -2.59 6.25
N VAL A 319 -5.07 -2.34 7.55
CA VAL A 319 -4.68 -1.08 8.18
C VAL A 319 -3.56 -1.34 9.19
N LEU A 320 -2.45 -0.60 9.05
CA LEU A 320 -1.27 -0.68 9.90
C LEU A 320 -1.36 0.33 11.04
N LEU A 321 -1.67 -0.14 12.25
CA LEU A 321 -1.89 0.71 13.44
C LEU A 321 -0.58 1.24 14.05
N GLY A 322 0.56 0.59 13.77
CA GLY A 322 1.84 0.94 14.39
C GLY A 322 2.58 2.08 13.70
N ASN A 323 2.05 2.61 12.59
CA ASN A 323 2.69 3.63 11.75
C ASN A 323 4.15 3.27 11.39
N LYS A 324 4.42 1.98 11.18
CA LYS A 324 5.72 1.44 10.76
C LYS A 324 5.57 0.79 9.41
N LEU A 325 6.41 1.17 8.46
CA LEU A 325 6.41 0.57 7.13
C LEU A 325 6.88 -0.89 7.19
N SER A 326 7.70 -1.26 8.18
CA SER A 326 8.14 -2.63 8.40
C SER A 326 6.99 -3.62 8.57
N GLN A 327 5.84 -3.16 9.08
CA GLN A 327 4.64 -3.97 9.28
C GLN A 327 4.04 -4.49 7.97
N VAL A 328 4.35 -3.87 6.82
CA VAL A 328 3.99 -4.44 5.50
C VAL A 328 4.65 -5.80 5.31
N VAL A 329 5.93 -5.91 5.67
CA VAL A 329 6.68 -7.17 5.56
C VAL A 329 6.17 -8.17 6.59
N ASP A 330 5.89 -7.71 7.81
CA ASP A 330 5.38 -8.57 8.87
C ASP A 330 3.99 -9.14 8.51
N ALA A 331 3.13 -8.34 7.85
CA ALA A 331 1.85 -8.80 7.31
C ALA A 331 2.02 -9.85 6.20
N LEU A 332 2.97 -9.64 5.26
CA LEU A 332 3.31 -10.62 4.23
C LEU A 332 3.80 -11.94 4.85
N GLU A 333 4.67 -11.87 5.86
CA GLU A 333 5.17 -13.04 6.58
C GLU A 333 4.07 -13.80 7.32
N LEU A 334 3.16 -13.07 7.97
CA LEU A 334 2.00 -13.64 8.63
C LEU A 334 1.09 -14.35 7.62
N ALA A 335 0.80 -13.72 6.48
CA ALA A 335 -0.01 -14.30 5.42
C ALA A 335 0.62 -15.57 4.83
N GLN A 336 1.91 -15.52 4.46
CA GLN A 336 2.63 -16.68 3.94
C GLN A 336 2.67 -17.83 4.95
N SER A 337 2.93 -17.54 6.23
CA SER A 337 2.95 -18.54 7.30
C SER A 337 1.57 -19.15 7.54
N THR A 338 0.52 -18.32 7.51
CA THR A 338 -0.87 -18.78 7.66
C THR A 338 -1.26 -19.68 6.50
N MET A 339 -0.96 -19.29 5.26
CA MET A 339 -1.26 -20.10 4.08
C MET A 339 -0.44 -21.39 4.04
N ALA A 340 0.82 -21.38 4.47
CA ALA A 340 1.60 -22.60 4.63
C ALA A 340 0.94 -23.59 5.60
N LYS A 341 0.32 -23.10 6.69
CA LYS A 341 -0.45 -23.94 7.61
C LYS A 341 -1.76 -24.44 7.01
N VAL A 342 -2.46 -23.62 6.25
CA VAL A 342 -3.64 -24.06 5.49
C VAL A 342 -3.27 -25.21 4.55
N TYR A 343 -2.21 -25.05 3.75
CA TYR A 343 -1.77 -26.11 2.85
C TYR A 343 -1.29 -27.36 3.59
N GLN A 344 -0.56 -27.21 4.71
CA GLN A 344 -0.15 -28.34 5.54
C GLN A 344 -1.37 -29.14 6.04
N ASN A 345 -2.39 -28.47 6.58
CA ASN A 345 -3.60 -29.11 7.06
C ASN A 345 -4.38 -29.78 5.93
N LEU A 346 -4.47 -29.11 4.77
CA LEU A 346 -5.10 -29.66 3.57
C LEU A 346 -4.37 -30.93 3.07
N SER A 347 -3.03 -30.90 3.04
CA SER A 347 -2.21 -32.04 2.65
C SER A 347 -2.41 -33.23 3.59
N TRP A 348 -2.47 -33.00 4.89
CA TRP A 348 -2.78 -34.07 5.86
C TRP A 348 -4.17 -34.65 5.62
N ALA A 349 -5.20 -33.81 5.51
CA ALA A 349 -6.56 -34.27 5.25
C ALA A 349 -6.66 -35.11 3.95
N ILE A 350 -5.99 -34.69 2.88
CA ILE A 350 -5.95 -35.44 1.62
C ILE A 350 -5.18 -36.75 1.80
N ALA A 351 -4.00 -36.74 2.44
CA ALA A 351 -3.20 -37.94 2.66
C ALA A 351 -3.98 -39.00 3.45
N TYR A 352 -4.70 -38.58 4.49
CA TYR A 352 -5.59 -39.48 5.25
C TYR A 352 -6.69 -40.07 4.37
N ASN A 353 -7.36 -39.25 3.55
CA ASN A 353 -8.41 -39.74 2.65
C ASN A 353 -7.87 -40.72 1.60
N VAL A 354 -6.68 -40.46 1.05
CA VAL A 354 -6.01 -41.35 0.07
C VAL A 354 -5.72 -42.72 0.67
N VAL A 355 -5.41 -42.81 1.98
CA VAL A 355 -5.19 -44.08 2.68
C VAL A 355 -6.51 -44.73 3.12
N ALA A 356 -7.44 -43.95 3.65
CA ALA A 356 -8.69 -44.45 4.22
C ALA A 356 -9.67 -44.97 3.16
N ILE A 357 -9.74 -44.33 1.98
CA ILE A 357 -10.66 -44.72 0.90
C ILE A 357 -10.38 -46.15 0.37
N PRO A 358 -9.14 -46.53 0.01
CA PRO A 358 -8.83 -47.91 -0.41
C PRO A 358 -9.12 -48.95 0.68
N ILE A 359 -8.84 -48.62 1.95
CA ILE A 359 -9.12 -49.49 3.09
C ILE A 359 -10.64 -49.72 3.22
N ALA A 360 -11.43 -48.64 3.19
CA ALA A 360 -12.88 -48.69 3.26
C ALA A 360 -13.52 -49.38 2.03
N ALA A 361 -12.90 -49.25 0.86
CA ALA A 361 -13.30 -49.94 -0.37
C ALA A 361 -12.98 -51.45 -0.36
N GLY A 362 -12.37 -51.96 0.71
CA GLY A 362 -12.18 -53.39 0.91
C GLY A 362 -10.82 -53.94 0.45
N ALA A 363 -9.82 -53.08 0.23
CA ALA A 363 -8.47 -53.53 -0.14
C ALA A 363 -7.85 -54.50 0.89
N LEU A 364 -8.26 -54.44 2.16
CA LEU A 364 -7.80 -55.32 3.24
C LEU A 364 -8.72 -56.53 3.51
N LEU A 365 -9.89 -56.61 2.89
CA LEU A 365 -10.83 -57.73 3.05
C LEU A 365 -10.25 -59.10 2.67
N PRO A 366 -9.52 -59.27 1.54
CA PRO A 366 -9.08 -60.60 1.12
C PRO A 366 -7.95 -61.20 1.98
N GLN A 367 -7.32 -60.43 2.87
CA GLN A 367 -6.18 -60.91 3.68
C GLN A 367 -6.41 -60.86 5.19
N TYR A 368 -7.25 -59.96 5.71
CA TYR A 368 -7.35 -59.71 7.16
C TYR A 368 -8.79 -59.73 7.71
N ASP A 369 -9.81 -59.97 6.88
CA ASP A 369 -11.24 -59.97 7.25
C ASP A 369 -11.67 -58.71 8.06
N PHE A 370 -10.97 -57.59 7.83
CA PHE A 370 -11.15 -56.35 8.57
C PHE A 370 -12.02 -55.40 7.76
N ALA A 371 -13.26 -55.19 8.22
CA ALA A 371 -14.16 -54.16 7.71
C ALA A 371 -14.16 -52.96 8.65
N MET A 372 -13.85 -51.76 8.14
CA MET A 372 -13.98 -50.52 8.93
C MET A 372 -15.43 -50.32 9.36
N THR A 373 -15.68 -50.34 10.66
CA THR A 373 -17.00 -50.01 11.23
C THR A 373 -17.22 -48.49 11.25
N PRO A 374 -18.47 -48.00 11.19
CA PRO A 374 -18.76 -46.56 11.15
C PRO A 374 -18.19 -45.78 12.35
N SER A 375 -18.06 -46.44 13.49
CA SER A 375 -17.46 -45.89 14.71
C SER A 375 -15.96 -45.58 14.57
N LEU A 376 -15.20 -46.40 13.81
CA LEU A 376 -13.78 -46.14 13.51
C LEU A 376 -13.62 -45.01 12.50
N SER A 377 -14.51 -44.94 11.51
CA SER A 377 -14.56 -43.83 10.54
C SER A 377 -14.89 -42.48 11.22
N GLY A 378 -15.80 -42.48 12.20
CA GLY A 378 -16.10 -41.29 13.00
C GLY A 378 -14.93 -40.82 13.86
N MET A 379 -14.19 -41.74 14.48
CA MET A 379 -13.00 -41.41 15.29
C MET A 379 -11.87 -40.80 14.43
N GLN A 380 -11.70 -41.26 13.17
CA GLN A 380 -10.73 -40.71 12.22
C GLN A 380 -10.96 -39.25 11.86
N ILE A 381 -12.23 -38.82 11.76
CA ILE A 381 -12.59 -37.44 11.41
C ILE A 381 -12.13 -36.47 12.52
N TYR A 382 -12.13 -36.90 13.79
CA TYR A 382 -11.69 -36.07 14.92
C TYR A 382 -10.17 -36.01 15.08
N THR A 383 -9.43 -37.04 14.67
CA THR A 383 -7.95 -37.08 14.78
C THR A 383 -7.20 -36.44 13.60
N SER A 384 -7.92 -36.05 12.54
CA SER A 384 -7.34 -35.43 11.33
C SER A 384 -7.41 -33.89 11.32
N LEU A 385 -8.01 -33.30 12.35
CA LEU A 385 -7.89 -31.88 12.73
C LEU A 385 -6.60 -31.68 13.53
#